data_AF-A0A0F8CK93-F1
#
_entry.id   AF-A0A0F8CK93-F1
#
_cell.length_a   1.000
_cell.length_b   1.000
_cell.length_c   1.000
_cell.angle_alpha   90.00
_cell.angle_beta   90.00
_cell.angle_gamma   90.00
#
_symmetry.space_group_name_H-M   'P 1'
#
loop_
_entity.id
_entity.type
_entity.pdbx_description
1 polymer ?
#
loop_
_entity_poly.entity_id
_entity_poly.type
_entity_poly.pdbx_seq_one_letter_code
_entity_poly.pdbx_strand_id
1 'polypeptide(L)'
;MKKKEYDFDTEIKNYLVQKGYARRRQLIEDLMKAHKNERGYSLKSINRKLDNLINQGIIISLKYSDFEKLGIEDADKRASYLTLKNISKIKEHMDKILERLASKEPTKQKMALKEIALYEQVYVLTPEQLDLVVKQFDKGIDKETIDDDLANTLLLLLYTYILKKGIEPANKIKTIDLLVKLLDKYPAPVPRQVNLRTHIIYLLGHYGHKAVIERFIKDARTLQDFSPIENVYSTEYTANLIEEHREELYKLQEDLAIEGKENASQFVSNIRSDVLISLGLRKNPFAKKEDDSW
;
A
#
# COMPACT_ATOMS: atom_id res chain seq x y z
N MET A 1 1.02 37.68 10.37
CA MET A 1 1.27 36.25 10.08
C MET A 1 2.45 36.14 9.13
N LYS A 2 3.58 35.57 9.57
CA LYS A 2 4.72 35.30 8.68
C LYS A 2 4.33 34.16 7.73
N LYS A 3 4.40 34.41 6.42
CA LYS A 3 4.30 33.35 5.40
C LYS A 3 5.38 32.31 5.73
N LYS A 4 4.99 31.04 5.90
CA LYS A 4 5.96 29.94 5.81
C LYS A 4 6.46 29.97 4.37
N GLU A 5 7.63 30.54 4.14
CA GLU A 5 8.39 30.29 2.92
C GLU A 5 8.74 28.80 2.98
N TYR A 6 7.90 27.98 2.34
CA TYR A 6 8.28 26.59 2.08
C TYR A 6 9.46 26.67 1.12
N ASP A 7 10.62 26.21 1.60
CA ASP A 7 11.78 26.05 0.75
C ASP A 7 11.44 25.02 -0.34
N PHE A 8 11.31 25.51 -1.58
CA PHE A 8 10.97 24.70 -2.74
C PHE A 8 11.92 23.50 -2.86
N ASP A 9 13.20 23.68 -2.55
CA ASP A 9 14.19 22.61 -2.65
C ASP A 9 13.89 21.49 -1.65
N THR A 10 13.53 21.85 -0.42
CA THR A 10 13.09 20.92 0.62
C THR A 10 11.78 20.21 0.23
N GLU A 11 10.83 20.93 -0.36
CA GLU A 11 9.58 20.35 -0.84
C GLU A 11 9.80 19.30 -1.94
N ILE A 12 10.61 19.62 -2.96
CA ILE A 12 10.94 18.69 -4.04
C ILE A 12 11.67 17.46 -3.50
N LYS A 13 12.63 17.66 -2.57
CA LYS A 13 13.33 16.54 -1.93
C LYS A 13 12.36 15.62 -1.20
N ASN A 14 11.47 16.18 -0.37
CA ASN A 14 10.50 15.39 0.39
C ASN A 14 9.53 14.64 -0.54
N TYR A 15 9.06 15.29 -1.61
CA TYR A 15 8.20 14.66 -2.61
C TYR A 15 8.90 13.46 -3.26
N LEU A 16 10.14 13.65 -3.74
CA LEU A 16 10.91 12.59 -4.40
C LEU A 16 11.37 11.50 -3.43
N VAL A 17 11.63 11.84 -2.16
CA VAL A 17 11.86 10.87 -1.08
C VAL A 17 10.63 10.00 -0.86
N GLN A 18 9.44 10.60 -0.85
CA GLN A 18 8.21 9.87 -0.54
C GLN A 18 7.81 8.94 -1.69
N LYS A 19 7.96 9.41 -2.93
CA LYS A 19 7.56 8.70 -4.16
C LYS A 19 8.68 7.88 -4.80
N GLY A 20 9.94 8.11 -4.43
CA GLY A 20 11.14 7.52 -5.05
C GLY A 20 11.51 8.19 -6.37
N TYR A 21 10.56 8.26 -7.29
CA TYR A 21 10.64 8.97 -8.56
C TYR A 21 9.29 9.55 -8.94
N ALA A 22 9.28 10.53 -9.84
CA ALA A 22 8.05 11.12 -10.34
C ALA A 22 8.18 11.55 -11.79
N ARG A 23 7.12 11.33 -12.57
CA ARG A 23 7.02 11.92 -13.91
C ARG A 23 7.02 13.43 -13.75
N ARG A 24 7.93 14.14 -14.44
CA ARG A 24 8.10 15.59 -14.29
C ARG A 24 6.79 16.36 -14.42
N ARG A 25 5.95 15.94 -15.37
CA ARG A 25 4.62 16.53 -15.58
C ARG A 25 3.72 16.37 -14.35
N GLN A 26 3.63 15.17 -13.80
CA GLN A 26 2.81 14.88 -12.61
C GLN A 26 3.30 15.68 -11.40
N LEU A 27 4.60 15.72 -11.16
CA LEU A 27 5.20 16.52 -10.09
C LEU A 27 4.78 17.99 -10.20
N ILE A 28 4.84 18.56 -11.41
CA ILE A 28 4.43 19.96 -11.62
C ILE A 28 2.94 20.16 -11.37
N GLU A 29 2.09 19.24 -11.86
CA GLU A 29 0.64 19.30 -11.64
C GLU A 29 0.29 19.22 -10.14
N ASP A 30 0.95 18.34 -9.39
CA ASP A 30 0.76 18.20 -7.95
C ASP A 30 1.17 19.47 -7.19
N LEU A 31 2.34 20.04 -7.50
CA LEU A 31 2.83 21.29 -6.89
C LEU A 31 1.91 22.47 -7.20
N MET A 32 1.42 22.58 -8.44
CA MET A 32 0.48 23.64 -8.83
C MET A 32 -0.87 23.50 -8.11
N LYS A 33 -1.33 22.26 -7.88
CA LYS A 33 -2.57 21.98 -7.17
C LYS A 33 -2.43 22.28 -5.67
N ALA A 34 -1.31 21.90 -5.06
CA ALA A 34 -1.03 22.14 -3.64
C ALA A 34 -0.86 23.64 -3.33
N HIS A 35 -0.19 24.38 -4.21
CA HIS A 35 0.14 25.80 -4.03
C HIS A 35 -0.73 26.72 -4.91
N LYS A 36 -2.02 26.40 -5.02
CA LYS A 36 -2.95 27.15 -5.89
C LYS A 36 -2.96 28.64 -5.50
N ASN A 37 -2.72 29.50 -6.49
CA ASN A 37 -2.62 30.97 -6.35
C ASN A 37 -1.42 31.48 -5.53
N GLU A 38 -0.44 30.64 -5.19
CA GLU A 38 0.78 31.11 -4.54
C GLU A 38 1.81 31.65 -5.54
N ARG A 39 2.44 32.78 -5.18
CA ARG A 39 3.50 33.38 -6.00
C ARG A 39 4.72 32.44 -6.02
N GLY A 40 5.23 32.13 -7.21
CA GLY A 40 6.41 31.28 -7.39
C GLY A 40 6.12 29.82 -7.77
N TYR A 41 4.84 29.43 -7.83
CA TYR A 41 4.37 28.09 -8.21
C TYR A 41 3.64 28.06 -9.57
N SER A 42 3.98 28.99 -10.48
CA SER A 42 3.54 28.87 -11.88
C SER A 42 4.34 27.80 -12.63
N LEU A 43 3.74 27.20 -13.66
CA LEU A 43 4.40 26.21 -14.54
C LEU A 43 5.83 26.62 -14.94
N LYS A 44 6.00 27.88 -15.37
CA LYS A 44 7.31 28.43 -15.77
C LYS A 44 8.29 28.52 -14.59
N SER A 45 7.80 28.95 -13.42
CA SER A 45 8.63 29.09 -12.21
C SER A 45 9.08 27.72 -11.69
N ILE A 46 8.17 26.75 -11.62
CA ILE A 46 8.46 25.39 -11.18
C ILE A 46 9.48 24.75 -12.12
N ASN A 47 9.28 24.82 -13.44
CA ASN A 47 10.25 24.27 -14.40
C ASN A 47 11.65 24.86 -14.21
N ARG A 48 11.77 26.19 -14.10
CA ARG A 48 13.06 26.85 -13.87
C ARG A 48 13.73 26.38 -12.57
N LYS A 49 12.97 26.23 -11.49
CA LYS A 49 13.52 25.74 -10.22
C LYS A 49 13.94 24.27 -10.30
N LEU A 50 13.14 23.41 -10.95
CA LEU A 50 13.51 22.01 -11.21
C LEU A 50 14.79 21.91 -12.05
N ASP A 51 14.93 22.74 -13.08
CA ASP A 51 16.14 22.76 -13.92
C ASP A 51 17.37 23.22 -13.12
N ASN A 52 17.21 24.17 -12.21
CA ASN A 52 18.28 24.55 -11.27
C ASN A 52 18.70 23.38 -10.38
N LEU A 53 17.74 22.62 -9.81
CA LEU A 53 18.04 21.44 -9.00
C LEU A 53 18.75 20.33 -9.80
N ILE A 54 18.40 20.18 -11.09
CA ILE A 54 19.08 19.26 -12.01
C ILE A 54 20.52 19.73 -12.26
N ASN A 55 20.71 21.01 -12.56
CA ASN A 55 22.03 21.60 -12.83
C ASN A 55 22.96 21.54 -11.62
N GLN A 56 22.42 21.69 -10.41
CA GLN A 56 23.14 21.51 -9.15
C GLN A 56 23.44 20.04 -8.84
N GLY A 57 22.83 19.10 -9.58
CA GLY A 57 22.95 17.67 -9.33
C GLY A 57 22.27 17.24 -8.03
N ILE A 58 21.26 17.95 -7.56
CA ILE A 58 20.45 17.52 -6.41
C ILE A 58 19.48 16.43 -6.87
N ILE A 59 18.85 16.66 -8.02
CA ILE A 59 17.99 15.69 -8.70
C ILE A 59 18.59 15.35 -10.07
N ILE A 60 18.17 14.22 -10.63
CA ILE A 60 18.55 13.78 -11.98
C ILE A 60 17.30 13.48 -12.79
N SER A 61 17.39 13.68 -14.11
CA SER A 61 16.36 13.22 -15.03
C SER A 61 16.69 11.83 -15.54
N LEU A 62 15.75 10.90 -15.33
CA LEU A 62 15.82 9.54 -15.81
C LEU A 62 15.32 9.50 -17.26
N LYS A 63 16.09 8.84 -18.12
CA LYS A 63 15.69 8.56 -19.51
C LYS A 63 15.03 7.19 -19.58
N TYR A 64 14.39 6.88 -20.71
CA TYR A 64 13.75 5.58 -20.94
C TYR A 64 14.69 4.38 -20.67
N SER A 65 15.99 4.51 -20.96
CA SER A 65 17.00 3.48 -20.65
C SER A 65 17.23 3.23 -19.15
N ASP A 66 16.81 4.15 -18.29
CA ASP A 66 16.93 4.05 -16.84
C ASP A 66 15.64 3.52 -16.20
N PHE A 67 14.53 3.46 -16.95
CA PHE A 67 13.22 3.04 -16.44
C PHE A 67 13.25 1.60 -15.98
N GLU A 68 13.79 0.71 -16.81
CA GLU A 68 13.92 -0.73 -16.49
C GLU A 68 14.73 -0.95 -15.21
N LYS A 69 15.80 -0.17 -14.97
CA LYS A 69 16.66 -0.32 -13.79
C LYS A 69 15.97 0.05 -12.47
N LEU A 70 14.86 0.77 -12.55
CA LEU A 70 14.11 1.29 -11.42
C LEU A 70 12.67 0.74 -11.38
N GLY A 71 12.33 -0.20 -12.25
CA GLY A 71 10.99 -0.79 -12.33
C GLY A 71 9.90 0.19 -12.79
N ILE A 72 10.24 1.19 -13.60
CA ILE A 72 9.26 2.17 -14.11
C ILE A 72 8.54 1.60 -15.33
N GLU A 73 7.29 1.19 -15.15
CA GLU A 73 6.40 0.77 -16.24
C GLU A 73 5.69 1.98 -16.89
N ASP A 74 6.38 2.69 -17.80
CA ASP A 74 5.78 3.73 -18.66
C ASP A 74 6.07 3.42 -20.15
N ALA A 75 5.00 3.28 -20.95
CA ALA A 75 5.10 3.01 -22.38
C ALA A 75 5.55 4.24 -23.20
N ASP A 76 5.42 5.44 -22.63
CA ASP A 76 5.83 6.68 -23.28
C ASP A 76 7.35 6.87 -23.20
N LYS A 77 8.03 6.52 -24.29
CA LYS A 77 9.49 6.70 -24.44
C LYS A 77 9.96 8.16 -24.36
N ARG A 78 9.04 9.13 -24.40
CA ARG A 78 9.33 10.57 -24.24
C ARG A 78 9.08 11.05 -22.82
N ALA A 79 8.57 10.21 -21.92
CA ALA A 79 8.39 10.57 -20.53
C ALA A 79 9.75 10.92 -19.90
N SER A 80 9.72 11.95 -19.05
CA SER A 80 10.87 12.36 -18.24
C SER A 80 10.50 12.18 -16.79
N TYR A 81 11.27 11.35 -16.09
CA TYR A 81 11.14 11.13 -14.66
C TYR A 81 12.26 11.85 -13.91
N LEU A 82 11.98 12.25 -12.68
CA LEU A 82 12.93 12.91 -11.78
C LEU A 82 13.13 12.05 -10.53
N THR A 83 14.36 11.98 -10.04
CA THR A 83 14.73 11.34 -8.77
C THR A 83 15.95 12.02 -8.14
N LEU A 84 16.32 11.66 -6.90
CA LEU A 84 17.49 12.20 -6.21
C LEU A 84 18.79 11.60 -6.75
N LYS A 85 19.86 12.39 -6.85
CA LYS A 85 21.14 11.93 -7.43
C LYS A 85 21.80 10.77 -6.68
N ASN A 86 21.73 10.75 -5.35
CA ASN A 86 22.42 9.76 -4.52
C ASN A 86 21.70 8.41 -4.43
N ILE A 87 20.59 8.24 -5.15
CA ILE A 87 19.73 7.06 -5.01
C ILE A 87 20.42 5.76 -5.45
N SER A 88 21.39 5.81 -6.37
CA SER A 88 22.10 4.62 -6.84
C SER A 88 22.96 3.96 -5.76
N LYS A 89 23.72 4.75 -5.00
CA LYS A 89 24.55 4.22 -3.89
C LYS A 89 23.67 3.65 -2.77
N ILE A 90 22.56 4.31 -2.47
CA ILE A 90 21.63 3.83 -1.45
C ILE A 90 20.92 2.56 -1.95
N LYS A 91 20.56 2.48 -3.24
CA LYS A 91 20.04 1.27 -3.86
C LYS A 91 21.00 0.10 -3.70
N GLU A 92 22.27 0.27 -4.07
CA GLU A 92 23.28 -0.80 -3.94
C GLU A 92 23.46 -1.26 -2.48
N HIS A 93 23.38 -0.33 -1.52
CA HIS A 93 23.38 -0.67 -0.09
C HIS A 93 22.14 -1.48 0.27
N MET A 94 20.95 -1.01 -0.12
CA MET A 94 19.67 -1.68 0.15
C MET A 94 19.57 -3.06 -0.47
N ASP A 95 20.09 -3.26 -1.69
CA ASP A 95 20.18 -4.57 -2.35
C ASP A 95 20.93 -5.57 -1.44
N LYS A 96 22.09 -5.17 -0.90
CA LYS A 96 22.88 -6.00 0.04
C LYS A 96 22.16 -6.26 1.36
N ILE A 97 21.39 -5.28 1.86
CA ILE A 97 20.63 -5.42 3.10
C ILE A 97 19.46 -6.38 2.93
N LEU A 98 18.74 -6.30 1.80
CA LEU A 98 17.62 -7.19 1.49
C LEU A 98 18.07 -8.65 1.32
N GLU A 99 19.26 -8.89 0.77
CA GLU A 99 19.86 -10.23 0.74
C GLU A 99 20.02 -10.83 2.14
N ARG A 100 20.32 -9.99 3.15
CA ARG A 100 20.47 -10.44 4.56
C ARG A 100 19.14 -10.84 5.20
N LEU A 101 17.98 -10.45 4.65
CA LEU A 101 16.69 -10.98 5.10
C LEU A 101 16.59 -12.50 4.87
N ALA A 102 17.30 -13.03 3.86
CA ALA A 102 17.38 -14.47 3.60
C ALA A 102 18.34 -15.23 4.53
N SER A 103 18.98 -14.53 5.48
CA SER A 103 19.84 -15.16 6.47
C SER A 103 19.05 -16.12 7.37
N LYS A 104 19.63 -17.27 7.69
CA LYS A 104 19.08 -18.20 8.69
C LYS A 104 19.21 -17.68 10.13
N GLU A 105 20.03 -16.66 10.35
CA GLU A 105 20.24 -16.06 11.66
C GLU A 105 19.21 -14.94 11.93
N PRO A 106 18.33 -15.08 12.94
CA PRO A 106 17.30 -14.09 13.25
C PRO A 106 17.86 -12.69 13.55
N THR A 107 19.01 -12.62 14.22
CA THR A 107 19.69 -11.35 14.52
C THR A 107 20.03 -10.58 13.24
N LYS A 108 20.50 -11.26 12.19
CA LYS A 108 20.83 -10.62 10.90
C LYS A 108 19.57 -10.12 10.20
N GLN A 109 18.47 -10.87 10.25
CA GLN A 109 17.18 -10.44 9.69
C GLN A 109 16.66 -9.19 10.41
N LYS A 110 16.69 -9.19 11.75
CA LYS A 110 16.29 -8.03 12.56
C LYS A 110 17.14 -6.79 12.29
N MET A 111 18.46 -6.96 12.13
CA MET A 111 19.35 -5.86 11.78
C MET A 111 19.08 -5.32 10.37
N ALA A 112 18.77 -6.20 9.41
CA ALA A 112 18.41 -5.78 8.07
C ALA A 112 17.10 -4.97 8.06
N LEU A 113 16.07 -5.42 8.79
CA LEU A 113 14.81 -4.68 8.92
C LEU A 113 15.00 -3.30 9.57
N LYS A 114 15.84 -3.21 10.61
CA LYS A 114 16.19 -1.92 11.23
C LYS A 114 16.89 -0.98 10.26
N GLU A 115 17.80 -1.50 9.45
CA GLU A 115 18.51 -0.71 8.45
C GLU A 115 17.54 -0.24 7.35
N ILE A 116 16.62 -1.09 6.88
CA ILE A 116 15.57 -0.68 5.92
C ILE A 116 14.72 0.45 6.50
N ALA A 117 14.29 0.33 7.76
CA ALA A 117 13.50 1.36 8.43
C ALA A 117 14.28 2.68 8.60
N LEU A 118 15.60 2.61 8.88
CA LEU A 118 16.45 3.80 8.98
C LEU A 118 16.49 4.61 7.67
N TYR A 119 16.47 3.91 6.52
CA TYR A 119 16.56 4.54 5.20
C TYR A 119 15.20 4.87 4.58
N GLU A 120 14.08 4.56 5.23
CA GLU A 120 12.73 4.76 4.67
C GLU A 120 12.45 6.23 4.31
N GLN A 121 13.08 7.18 5.01
CA GLN A 121 12.95 8.63 4.78
C GLN A 121 13.91 9.19 3.72
N VAL A 122 14.78 8.37 3.13
CA VAL A 122 15.74 8.84 2.12
C VAL A 122 15.80 7.92 0.91
N TYR A 123 15.10 6.80 0.96
CA TYR A 123 15.06 5.79 -0.07
C TYR A 123 13.73 5.07 -0.12
N VAL A 124 13.35 4.70 -1.34
CA VAL A 124 12.15 3.94 -1.64
C VAL A 124 12.59 2.68 -2.35
N LEU A 125 12.20 1.53 -1.79
CA LEU A 125 12.41 0.23 -2.42
C LEU A 125 11.78 0.20 -3.81
N THR A 126 12.55 -0.32 -4.76
CA THR A 126 12.13 -0.59 -6.14
C THR A 126 11.22 -1.83 -6.21
N PRO A 127 10.41 -1.99 -7.27
CA PRO A 127 9.60 -3.19 -7.50
C PRO A 127 10.38 -4.51 -7.37
N GLU A 128 11.60 -4.58 -7.89
CA GLU A 128 12.44 -5.78 -7.83
C GLU A 128 12.98 -6.04 -6.41
N GLN A 129 13.20 -4.99 -5.62
CA GLN A 129 13.55 -5.12 -4.21
C GLN A 129 12.38 -5.58 -3.36
N LEU A 130 11.15 -5.18 -3.69
CA LEU A 130 9.95 -5.72 -3.05
C LEU A 130 9.75 -7.21 -3.38
N ASP A 131 10.12 -7.67 -4.58
CA ASP A 131 10.16 -9.11 -4.89
C ASP A 131 11.12 -9.87 -3.96
N LEU A 132 12.22 -9.25 -3.50
CA LEU A 132 13.12 -9.87 -2.53
C LEU A 132 12.48 -10.00 -1.14
N VAL A 133 11.60 -9.07 -0.77
CA VAL A 133 10.77 -9.15 0.46
C VAL A 133 9.77 -10.29 0.33
N VAL A 134 9.03 -10.36 -0.79
CA VAL A 134 8.07 -11.44 -1.12
C VAL A 134 8.76 -12.81 -1.03
N LYS A 135 9.95 -12.97 -1.62
CA LYS A 135 10.73 -14.21 -1.58
C LYS A 135 11.10 -14.69 -0.16
N GLN A 136 11.12 -13.82 0.85
CA GLN A 136 11.40 -14.25 2.23
C GLN A 136 10.27 -15.06 2.82
N PHE A 137 9.03 -14.72 2.47
CA PHE A 137 7.88 -15.47 2.92
C PHE A 137 7.85 -16.87 2.31
N ASP A 138 8.07 -17.02 1.00
CA ASP A 138 8.07 -18.35 0.33
C ASP A 138 9.02 -19.34 1.01
N LYS A 139 10.24 -18.88 1.35
CA LYS A 139 11.24 -19.73 2.00
C LYS A 139 10.82 -20.19 3.40
N GLY A 140 10.00 -19.40 4.08
CA GLY A 140 9.62 -19.59 5.47
C GLY A 140 8.22 -20.17 5.69
N ILE A 141 7.27 -19.96 4.77
CA ILE A 141 5.90 -20.49 4.87
C ILE A 141 5.90 -22.00 4.68
N ASP A 142 6.47 -22.50 3.58
CA ASP A 142 6.45 -23.93 3.24
C ASP A 142 7.26 -24.79 4.23
N LYS A 143 8.13 -24.15 5.04
CA LYS A 143 8.99 -24.82 6.05
C LYS A 143 8.57 -24.51 7.49
N GLU A 144 7.50 -23.74 7.68
CA GLU A 144 7.06 -23.22 8.99
C GLU A 144 8.14 -22.47 9.79
N THR A 145 9.18 -21.95 9.12
CA THR A 145 10.30 -21.27 9.79
C THR A 145 10.11 -19.76 9.90
N ILE A 146 9.05 -19.19 9.33
CA ILE A 146 8.72 -17.77 9.52
C ILE A 146 7.82 -17.62 10.75
N ASP A 147 8.36 -16.96 11.77
CA ASP A 147 7.60 -16.56 12.95
C ASP A 147 6.64 -15.39 12.63
N ASP A 148 5.62 -15.22 13.48
CA ASP A 148 4.54 -14.26 13.26
C ASP A 148 5.01 -12.80 13.35
N ASP A 149 6.06 -12.50 14.12
CA ASP A 149 6.61 -11.14 14.25
C ASP A 149 7.34 -10.72 12.98
N LEU A 150 8.15 -11.63 12.42
CA LEU A 150 8.83 -11.42 11.15
C LEU A 150 7.80 -11.31 10.01
N ALA A 151 6.82 -12.21 9.96
CA ALA A 151 5.75 -12.16 8.97
C ALA A 151 4.99 -10.82 9.03
N ASN A 152 4.61 -10.38 10.23
CA ASN A 152 3.90 -9.11 10.43
C ASN A 152 4.74 -7.90 9.99
N THR A 153 6.04 -7.90 10.30
CA THR A 153 6.94 -6.81 9.93
C THR A 153 7.15 -6.72 8.42
N LEU A 154 7.40 -7.86 7.75
CA LEU A 154 7.56 -7.90 6.30
C LEU A 154 6.25 -7.55 5.59
N LEU A 155 5.10 -7.94 6.14
CA LEU A 155 3.81 -7.65 5.54
C LEU A 155 3.44 -6.18 5.70
N LEU A 156 3.75 -5.56 6.85
CA LEU A 156 3.61 -4.12 7.04
C LEU A 156 4.43 -3.33 6.02
N LEU A 157 5.64 -3.81 5.69
CA LEU A 157 6.47 -3.23 4.64
C LEU A 157 5.76 -3.31 3.28
N LEU A 158 5.27 -4.48 2.88
CA LEU A 158 4.52 -4.64 1.62
C LEU A 158 3.24 -3.78 1.59
N TYR A 159 2.46 -3.80 2.66
CA TYR A 159 1.26 -2.95 2.83
C TYR A 159 1.58 -1.47 2.60
N THR A 160 2.65 -0.98 3.23
CA THR A 160 3.04 0.43 3.13
C THR A 160 3.45 0.80 1.71
N TYR A 161 4.25 -0.04 1.06
CA TYR A 161 4.71 0.22 -0.29
C TYR A 161 3.58 0.14 -1.33
N ILE A 162 2.77 -0.92 -1.28
CA ILE A 162 1.69 -1.15 -2.24
C ILE A 162 0.56 -0.13 -2.05
N LEU A 163 -0.01 -0.04 -0.84
CA LEU A 163 -1.24 0.75 -0.62
C LEU A 163 -0.99 2.22 -0.29
N LYS A 164 0.15 2.57 0.33
CA LYS A 164 0.45 3.97 0.70
C LYS A 164 1.37 4.66 -0.28
N LYS A 165 2.38 3.96 -0.81
CA LYS A 165 3.32 4.54 -1.79
C LYS A 165 2.90 4.31 -3.24
N GLY A 166 2.04 3.33 -3.52
CA GLY A 166 1.61 2.98 -4.87
C GLY A 166 2.70 2.27 -5.68
N ILE A 167 3.59 1.55 -5.00
CA ILE A 167 4.72 0.83 -5.59
C ILE A 167 4.51 -0.65 -5.36
N GLU A 168 4.28 -1.37 -6.45
CA GLU A 168 4.01 -2.81 -6.42
C GLU A 168 5.29 -3.62 -6.67
N PRO A 169 5.39 -4.85 -6.15
CA PRO A 169 6.44 -5.77 -6.57
C PRO A 169 6.37 -6.03 -8.07
N ALA A 170 7.52 -6.23 -8.71
CA ALA A 170 7.58 -6.49 -10.15
C ALA A 170 6.82 -7.78 -10.52
N ASN A 171 6.86 -8.81 -9.67
CA ASN A 171 6.09 -10.03 -9.87
C ASN A 171 4.76 -10.02 -9.09
N LYS A 172 3.73 -9.41 -9.69
CA LYS A 172 2.39 -9.30 -9.08
C LYS A 172 1.72 -10.65 -8.85
N ILE A 173 1.79 -11.56 -9.83
CA ILE A 173 1.17 -12.89 -9.75
C ILE A 173 1.72 -13.64 -8.54
N LYS A 174 3.05 -13.71 -8.43
CA LYS A 174 3.71 -14.39 -7.31
C LYS A 174 3.38 -13.73 -5.97
N THR A 175 3.25 -12.41 -5.95
CA THR A 175 2.82 -11.67 -4.75
C THR A 175 1.40 -12.07 -4.33
N ILE A 176 0.47 -12.17 -5.26
CA ILE A 176 -0.91 -12.58 -4.99
C ILE A 176 -0.96 -14.02 -4.49
N ASP A 177 -0.26 -14.95 -5.15
CA ASP A 177 -0.19 -16.36 -4.73
C ASP A 177 0.34 -16.50 -3.30
N LEU A 178 1.38 -15.73 -2.98
CA LEU A 178 1.92 -15.66 -1.61
C LEU A 178 0.87 -15.17 -0.61
N LEU A 179 0.16 -14.10 -0.93
CA LEU A 179 -0.85 -13.53 -0.04
C LEU A 179 -2.01 -14.50 0.20
N VAL A 180 -2.41 -15.27 -0.80
CA VAL A 180 -3.40 -16.36 -0.65
C VAL A 180 -2.89 -17.41 0.32
N LYS A 181 -1.65 -17.90 0.15
CA LYS A 181 -1.03 -18.86 1.08
C LYS A 181 -0.95 -18.31 2.51
N LEU A 182 -0.63 -17.04 2.68
CA LEU A 182 -0.60 -16.38 3.98
C LEU A 182 -2.00 -16.31 4.61
N LEU A 183 -3.03 -16.03 3.81
CA LEU A 183 -4.41 -16.00 4.31
C LEU A 183 -4.87 -17.37 4.80
N ASP A 184 -4.44 -18.44 4.13
CA ASP A 184 -4.69 -19.82 4.56
C ASP A 184 -3.94 -20.18 5.84
N LYS A 185 -2.68 -19.72 5.99
CA LYS A 185 -1.89 -19.89 7.23
C LYS A 185 -2.49 -19.13 8.40
N TYR A 186 -3.06 -17.95 8.15
CA TYR A 186 -3.64 -17.06 9.18
C TYR A 186 -5.17 -16.90 8.99
N PRO A 187 -5.95 -17.98 9.18
CA PRO A 187 -7.39 -17.97 8.90
C PRO A 187 -8.20 -17.18 9.93
N ALA A 188 -7.61 -16.91 11.10
CA ALA A 188 -8.23 -16.19 12.21
C ALA A 188 -7.29 -15.05 12.70
N PRO A 189 -7.83 -14.03 13.40
CA PRO A 189 -7.02 -12.97 13.99
C PRO A 189 -5.99 -13.53 14.98
N VAL A 190 -4.75 -13.06 14.91
CA VAL A 190 -3.68 -13.49 15.82
C VAL A 190 -3.66 -12.55 17.04
N PRO A 191 -3.81 -13.05 18.29
CA PRO A 191 -4.03 -12.23 19.50
C PRO A 191 -2.99 -11.15 19.83
N ARG A 192 -1.81 -11.14 19.19
CA ARG A 192 -0.77 -10.12 19.37
C ARG A 192 -0.38 -9.41 18.05
N GLN A 193 -0.89 -9.88 16.92
CA GLN A 193 -0.56 -9.42 15.56
C GLN A 193 -1.88 -9.18 14.83
N VAL A 194 -2.73 -8.36 15.46
CA VAL A 194 -4.10 -8.08 15.01
C VAL A 194 -4.17 -7.57 13.57
N ASN A 195 -3.10 -6.91 13.10
CA ASN A 195 -3.02 -6.36 11.76
C ASN A 195 -2.47 -7.33 10.70
N LEU A 196 -1.89 -8.47 11.11
CA LEU A 196 -1.27 -9.42 10.17
C LEU A 196 -2.30 -9.88 9.14
N ARG A 197 -3.40 -10.45 9.61
CA ARG A 197 -4.50 -10.91 8.74
C ARG A 197 -5.16 -9.77 7.97
N THR A 198 -5.38 -8.65 8.64
CA THR A 198 -6.00 -7.45 8.06
C THR A 198 -5.20 -6.92 6.87
N HIS A 199 -3.87 -6.83 6.99
CA HIS A 199 -3.02 -6.40 5.89
C HIS A 199 -3.06 -7.39 4.72
N ILE A 200 -3.15 -8.71 4.96
CA ILE A 200 -3.32 -9.71 3.89
C ILE A 200 -4.62 -9.43 3.12
N ILE A 201 -5.73 -9.24 3.85
CA ILE A 201 -7.04 -8.99 3.26
C ILE A 201 -7.05 -7.68 2.46
N TYR A 202 -6.46 -6.61 2.99
CA TYR A 202 -6.39 -5.33 2.28
C TYR A 202 -5.54 -5.42 1.01
N LEU A 203 -4.41 -6.11 1.06
CA LEU A 203 -3.56 -6.33 -0.12
C LEU A 203 -4.26 -7.18 -1.17
N LEU A 204 -4.94 -8.27 -0.79
CA LEU A 204 -5.72 -9.08 -1.72
C LEU A 204 -6.93 -8.32 -2.28
N GLY A 205 -7.57 -7.47 -1.46
CA GLY A 205 -8.66 -6.59 -1.88
C GLY A 205 -8.20 -5.60 -2.94
N HIS A 206 -7.04 -4.95 -2.73
CA HIS A 206 -6.41 -4.07 -3.72
C HIS A 206 -6.18 -4.77 -5.06
N TYR A 207 -5.79 -6.04 -5.04
CA TYR A 207 -5.66 -6.85 -6.26
C TYR A 207 -6.98 -7.45 -6.78
N GLY A 208 -8.12 -7.19 -6.13
CA GLY A 208 -9.43 -7.72 -6.53
C GLY A 208 -9.55 -9.23 -6.42
N HIS A 209 -8.78 -9.86 -5.51
CA HIS A 209 -8.68 -11.33 -5.48
C HIS A 209 -9.81 -11.98 -4.67
N LYS A 210 -10.51 -12.95 -5.27
CA LYS A 210 -11.69 -13.65 -4.71
C LYS A 210 -11.46 -14.31 -3.34
N ALA A 211 -10.23 -14.65 -2.99
CA ALA A 211 -9.90 -15.22 -1.67
C ALA A 211 -10.39 -14.35 -0.49
N VAL A 212 -10.53 -13.03 -0.66
CA VAL A 212 -11.15 -12.14 0.33
C VAL A 212 -12.61 -12.53 0.59
N ILE A 213 -13.38 -12.75 -0.47
CA ILE A 213 -14.80 -13.14 -0.40
C ILE A 213 -14.95 -14.52 0.22
N GLU A 214 -14.13 -15.47 -0.19
CA GLU A 214 -14.15 -16.83 0.36
C GLU A 214 -13.85 -16.83 1.86
N ARG A 215 -12.89 -16.01 2.29
CA ARG A 215 -12.57 -15.84 3.70
C ARG A 215 -13.67 -15.12 4.47
N PHE A 216 -14.30 -14.10 3.89
CA PHE A 216 -15.44 -13.42 4.48
C PHE A 216 -16.62 -14.38 4.72
N ILE A 217 -16.95 -15.20 3.72
CA ILE A 217 -17.99 -16.24 3.83
C ILE A 217 -17.63 -17.24 4.95
N LYS A 218 -16.37 -17.71 5.00
CA LYS A 218 -15.90 -18.62 6.07
C LYS A 218 -16.02 -17.97 7.45
N ASP A 219 -15.62 -16.71 7.59
CA ASP A 219 -15.75 -15.97 8.86
C ASP A 219 -17.18 -15.91 9.33
N ALA A 220 -18.10 -15.45 8.47
CA ALA A 220 -19.52 -15.34 8.80
C ALA A 220 -20.10 -16.69 9.24
N ARG A 221 -19.65 -17.80 8.67
CA ARG A 221 -20.14 -19.14 9.03
C ARG A 221 -19.52 -19.74 10.30
N THR A 222 -18.29 -19.34 10.67
CA THR A 222 -17.49 -20.08 11.67
C THR A 222 -17.09 -19.28 12.91
N LEU A 223 -17.03 -17.94 12.82
CA LEU A 223 -16.67 -17.12 13.97
C LEU A 223 -17.88 -16.92 14.89
N GLN A 224 -17.60 -16.91 16.19
CA GLN A 224 -18.57 -16.59 17.23
C GLN A 224 -18.52 -15.10 17.63
N ASP A 225 -17.33 -14.48 17.51
CA ASP A 225 -17.09 -13.07 17.79
C ASP A 225 -16.56 -12.38 16.53
N PHE A 226 -17.29 -11.36 16.07
CA PHE A 226 -16.98 -10.57 14.89
C PHE A 226 -16.24 -9.27 15.20
N SER A 227 -16.16 -8.87 16.48
CA SER A 227 -15.53 -7.61 16.91
C SER A 227 -14.12 -7.41 16.35
N PRO A 228 -13.26 -8.46 16.28
CA PRO A 228 -11.90 -8.30 15.73
C PRO A 228 -11.84 -8.06 14.21
N ILE A 229 -12.94 -8.28 13.49
CA ILE A 229 -12.98 -8.23 12.02
C ILE A 229 -14.04 -7.28 11.44
N GLU A 230 -14.76 -6.54 12.29
CA GLU A 230 -15.88 -5.69 11.90
C GLU A 230 -15.50 -4.67 10.81
N ASN A 231 -14.28 -4.14 10.85
CA ASN A 231 -13.81 -3.10 9.93
C ASN A 231 -12.84 -3.62 8.84
N VAL A 232 -12.74 -4.95 8.67
CA VAL A 232 -11.75 -5.56 7.78
C VAL A 232 -12.26 -5.70 6.34
N TYR A 233 -13.57 -5.82 6.14
CA TYR A 233 -14.16 -6.11 4.82
C TYR A 233 -14.88 -4.92 4.16
N SER A 234 -14.95 -3.77 4.83
CA SER A 234 -15.70 -2.59 4.37
C SER A 234 -14.81 -1.38 4.01
N THR A 235 -13.53 -1.62 3.76
CA THR A 235 -12.53 -0.58 3.48
C THR A 235 -12.47 -0.18 2.01
N GLU A 236 -11.80 0.96 1.71
CA GLU A 236 -11.56 1.42 0.35
C GLU A 236 -10.87 0.36 -0.55
N TYR A 237 -10.12 -0.57 0.05
CA TYR A 237 -9.41 -1.65 -0.67
C TYR A 237 -10.32 -2.84 -1.00
N THR A 238 -11.42 -3.04 -0.28
CA THR A 238 -12.25 -4.25 -0.38
C THR A 238 -13.67 -3.97 -0.86
N ALA A 239 -14.13 -2.72 -0.75
CA ALA A 239 -15.50 -2.32 -1.02
C ALA A 239 -15.97 -2.68 -2.44
N ASN A 240 -15.18 -2.38 -3.48
CA ASN A 240 -15.55 -2.72 -4.86
C ASN A 240 -15.73 -4.24 -5.02
N LEU A 241 -14.78 -5.04 -4.51
CA LEU A 241 -14.83 -6.49 -4.60
C LEU A 241 -16.05 -7.08 -3.89
N ILE A 242 -16.39 -6.56 -2.70
CA ILE A 242 -17.57 -7.00 -1.95
C ILE A 242 -18.87 -6.66 -2.71
N GLU A 243 -18.95 -5.47 -3.30
CA GLU A 243 -20.11 -5.06 -4.09
C GLU A 243 -20.24 -5.85 -5.40
N GLU A 244 -19.14 -6.22 -6.05
CA GLU A 244 -19.14 -7.12 -7.21
C GLU A 244 -19.72 -8.51 -6.88
N HIS A 245 -19.59 -8.95 -5.63
CA HIS A 245 -20.12 -10.22 -5.12
C HIS A 245 -21.47 -10.07 -4.38
N ARG A 246 -22.21 -8.97 -4.59
CA ARG A 246 -23.45 -8.65 -3.85
C ARG A 246 -24.51 -9.77 -3.81
N GLU A 247 -24.69 -10.52 -4.88
CA GLU A 247 -25.71 -11.59 -4.97
C GLU A 247 -25.32 -12.80 -4.11
N GLU A 248 -24.05 -13.21 -4.18
CA GLU A 248 -23.47 -14.29 -3.37
C GLU A 248 -23.58 -13.96 -1.88
N LEU A 249 -23.28 -12.71 -1.51
CA LEU A 249 -23.33 -12.25 -0.12
C LEU A 249 -24.76 -11.99 0.38
N TYR A 250 -25.68 -11.60 -0.49
CA TYR A 250 -27.10 -11.55 -0.16
C TYR A 250 -27.62 -12.95 0.19
N LYS A 251 -27.32 -13.94 -0.64
CA LYS A 251 -27.72 -15.33 -0.39
C LYS A 251 -27.10 -15.88 0.89
N LEU A 252 -25.83 -15.58 1.16
CA LEU A 252 -25.19 -15.96 2.43
C LEU A 252 -25.96 -15.39 3.63
N GLN A 253 -26.36 -14.12 3.56
CA GLN A 253 -27.13 -13.48 4.64
C GLN A 253 -28.47 -14.18 4.86
N GLU A 254 -29.21 -14.48 3.78
CA GLU A 254 -30.48 -15.22 3.85
C GLU A 254 -30.28 -16.60 4.48
N ASP A 255 -29.29 -17.36 4.00
CA ASP A 255 -28.98 -18.70 4.51
C ASP A 255 -28.67 -18.67 6.01
N LEU A 256 -27.85 -17.71 6.47
CA LEU A 256 -27.50 -17.56 7.88
C LEU A 256 -28.72 -17.22 8.75
N ALA A 257 -29.63 -16.39 8.25
CA ALA A 257 -30.88 -16.08 8.95
C ALA A 257 -31.78 -17.31 9.08
N ILE A 258 -31.94 -18.09 8.00
CA ILE A 258 -32.72 -19.34 8.00
C ILE A 258 -32.10 -20.38 8.95
N GLU A 259 -30.77 -20.43 9.04
CA GLU A 259 -30.01 -21.27 10.00
C GLU A 259 -30.15 -20.78 11.47
N GLY A 260 -30.83 -19.66 11.74
CA GLY A 260 -30.95 -19.07 13.08
C GLY A 260 -29.69 -18.37 13.59
N LYS A 261 -28.73 -18.07 12.71
CA LYS A 261 -27.45 -17.40 13.04
C LYS A 261 -27.59 -15.88 12.89
N GLU A 262 -28.46 -15.29 13.69
CA GLU A 262 -28.83 -13.87 13.61
C GLU A 262 -27.60 -12.93 13.67
N ASN A 263 -26.68 -13.17 14.60
CA ASN A 263 -25.46 -12.34 14.71
C ASN A 263 -24.60 -12.37 13.44
N ALA A 264 -24.47 -13.55 12.81
CA ALA A 264 -23.70 -13.71 11.58
C ALA A 264 -24.40 -13.06 10.38
N SER A 265 -25.73 -13.23 10.28
CA SER A 265 -26.55 -12.56 9.27
C SER A 265 -26.43 -11.04 9.39
N GLN A 266 -26.53 -10.51 10.62
CA GLN A 266 -26.37 -9.09 10.89
C GLN A 266 -24.96 -8.59 10.55
N PHE A 267 -23.92 -9.36 10.86
CA PHE A 267 -22.55 -9.03 10.47
C PHE A 267 -22.41 -8.88 8.95
N VAL A 268 -22.94 -9.83 8.16
CA VAL A 268 -22.92 -9.74 6.70
C VAL A 268 -23.70 -8.52 6.20
N SER A 269 -24.87 -8.26 6.78
CA SER A 269 -25.70 -7.09 6.46
C SER A 269 -24.96 -5.77 6.72
N ASN A 270 -24.25 -5.67 7.86
CA ASN A 270 -23.47 -4.49 8.23
C ASN A 270 -22.34 -4.22 7.24
N ILE A 271 -21.53 -5.24 6.92
CA ILE A 271 -20.44 -5.09 5.94
C ILE A 271 -20.98 -4.63 4.58
N ARG A 272 -22.06 -5.24 4.08
CA ARG A 272 -22.68 -4.83 2.80
C ARG A 272 -23.17 -3.38 2.85
N SER A 273 -23.79 -3.00 3.97
CA SER A 273 -24.23 -1.62 4.23
C SER A 273 -23.06 -0.62 4.19
N ASP A 274 -21.98 -0.95 4.90
CA ASP A 274 -20.81 -0.08 5.02
C ASP A 274 -20.08 0.06 3.69
N VAL A 275 -20.02 -1.01 2.89
CA VAL A 275 -19.48 -0.96 1.53
C VAL A 275 -20.26 0.01 0.66
N LEU A 276 -21.59 0.00 0.68
CA LEU A 276 -22.40 0.97 -0.06
C LEU A 276 -22.14 2.41 0.39
N ILE A 277 -21.88 2.63 1.68
CA ILE A 277 -21.51 3.94 2.22
C ILE A 277 -20.13 4.36 1.71
N SER A 278 -19.13 3.47 1.81
CA SER A 278 -17.75 3.70 1.36
C SER A 278 -17.67 4.01 -0.14
N LEU A 279 -18.54 3.41 -0.95
CA LEU A 279 -18.65 3.67 -2.39
C LEU A 279 -19.50 4.90 -2.74
N GLY A 280 -20.10 5.57 -1.75
CA GLY A 280 -20.99 6.71 -1.97
C GLY A 280 -22.35 6.35 -2.59
N LEU A 281 -22.70 5.07 -2.63
CA LEU A 281 -23.97 4.56 -3.14
C LEU A 281 -25.10 4.65 -2.10
N ARG A 282 -24.75 4.83 -0.82
CA ARG A 282 -25.68 5.04 0.29
C ARG A 282 -25.21 6.18 1.19
N LYS A 283 -26.14 7.03 1.64
CA LYS A 283 -25.84 8.05 2.64
C LYS A 283 -25.49 7.40 3.97
N ASN A 284 -24.40 7.86 4.60
CA ASN A 284 -24.06 7.45 5.96
C ASN A 284 -25.13 7.98 6.93
N PRO A 285 -25.91 7.12 7.61
CA PRO A 285 -26.95 7.57 8.54
C PRO A 285 -26.38 8.27 9.79
N PHE A 286 -25.07 8.15 10.03
CA PHE A 286 -24.36 8.76 11.15
C PHE A 286 -23.50 9.96 10.76
N ALA A 287 -23.49 10.37 9.49
CA ALA A 287 -22.83 11.60 9.10
C ALA A 287 -23.52 12.79 9.77
N LYS A 288 -22.77 13.60 10.54
CA LYS A 288 -23.26 14.88 11.03
C LYS A 288 -23.67 15.71 9.81
N LYS A 289 -24.88 16.29 9.84
CA LYS A 289 -25.29 17.27 8.83
C LYS A 289 -24.22 18.35 8.78
N GLU A 290 -23.59 18.52 7.62
CA GLU A 290 -22.79 19.71 7.38
C GLU A 290 -23.73 20.90 7.54
N ASP A 291 -23.35 21.81 8.43
CA ASP A 291 -24.08 23.04 8.69
C ASP A 291 -23.88 23.91 7.44
N ASP A 292 -24.88 23.93 6.55
CA ASP A 292 -24.96 24.82 5.39
C ASP A 292 -25.17 26.27 5.86
N SER A 293 -24.20 26.82 6.60
CA SER A 293 -24.14 28.25 6.91
C SER A 293 -23.12 28.90 5.98
N TRP A 294 -23.66 29.51 4.93
CA TRP A 294 -22.97 30.45 4.03
C TRP A 294 -22.77 31.81 4.72
#